data_AF-A0AAU2YNU7-F1
#
_entry.id   AF-A0AAU2YNU7-F1
#
_cell.length_a   1.000
_cell.length_b   1.000
_cell.length_c   1.000
_cell.angle_alpha   90.00
_cell.angle_beta   90.00
_cell.angle_gamma   90.00
#
_symmetry.space_group_name_H-M   'P 1'
#
loop_
_entity.id
_entity.type
_entity.pdbx_description
1 polymer ?
#
loop_
_entity_poly.entity_id
_entity_poly.type
_entity_poly.pdbx_seq_one_letter_code
_entity_poly.pdbx_strand_id
1 'polypeptide(L)'
;MGLTAGHDGGTLPGPTAPAQGWQAPSAVERGLYEAKVRGDWPAYYDLVARADLYMMQSRAYVDANPGNSRFHPYWSPQTRTMCLAVYTGGMLPPPVADPVYNCYDLGWFADAWHQNDPPYLVVNPGSPCEGILPAGPEGRALWQRHSAPVERPGLVRDAVHTLEMGGPRSGPVAFGLAAGAHINVRNGHYWNALAYHGSGYRSEKRTLERWWGVSTREDWQDMQALLLSAGMVSSVWEFVLRLRRSMALDFAGPVDVDHWRQAAANVVRRRTEAAAEPSLSADGVTQGRTVTAAELEGQVTGVQRLIGRIARYEARFRADGLLPEGGFVQSVEAWDYGRASGMARWGLAARLCSLQETEAAVVSAGRLVQVNYRSWENFSAAYILGRCLHFDEEEFGEWYETALATHRALTGDPASPWRTLPWT
;
A
#
# COMPACT_ATOMS: atom_id res chain seq x y z
N MET A 1 -17.29 -39.22 1.18
CA MET A 1 -18.55 -38.45 0.97
C MET A 1 -18.44 -37.79 -0.40
N GLY A 2 -19.41 -38.05 -1.27
CA GLY A 2 -19.32 -37.79 -2.71
C GLY A 2 -19.22 -36.30 -3.06
N LEU A 3 -18.32 -36.01 -4.00
CA LEU A 3 -18.17 -34.72 -4.65
C LEU A 3 -19.42 -34.43 -5.50
N THR A 4 -20.18 -33.41 -5.14
CA THR A 4 -21.11 -32.77 -6.07
C THR A 4 -20.28 -31.89 -7.01
N ALA A 5 -19.99 -32.42 -8.20
CA ALA A 5 -19.51 -31.65 -9.33
C ALA A 5 -20.63 -30.70 -9.77
N GLY A 6 -20.53 -29.43 -9.37
CA GLY A 6 -21.34 -28.36 -9.95
C GLY A 6 -20.99 -28.25 -11.43
N HIS A 7 -21.95 -28.61 -12.28
CA HIS A 7 -21.88 -28.59 -13.74
C HIS A 7 -22.09 -27.17 -14.29
N ASP A 8 -21.36 -26.19 -13.77
CA ASP A 8 -21.28 -24.89 -14.41
C ASP A 8 -20.04 -24.92 -15.30
N GLY A 9 -20.26 -25.05 -16.62
CA GLY A 9 -19.22 -24.91 -17.63
C GLY A 9 -18.61 -23.51 -17.54
N GLY A 10 -17.64 -23.34 -16.66
CA GLY A 10 -17.00 -22.06 -16.37
C GLY A 10 -16.21 -21.58 -17.57
N THR A 11 -16.76 -20.61 -18.29
CA THR A 11 -16.01 -19.77 -19.22
C THR A 11 -14.85 -19.12 -18.47
N LEU A 12 -13.63 -19.17 -19.01
CA LEU A 12 -12.46 -18.48 -18.47
C LEU A 12 -12.80 -16.98 -18.27
N PRO A 13 -12.84 -16.45 -17.03
CA PRO A 13 -12.84 -15.01 -16.84
C PRO A 13 -11.38 -14.58 -16.85
N GLY A 14 -10.85 -14.35 -18.04
CA GLY A 14 -9.48 -13.91 -18.23
C GLY A 14 -9.33 -13.28 -19.61
N PRO A 15 -8.47 -12.26 -19.77
CA PRO A 15 -8.24 -11.64 -21.06
C PRO A 15 -7.66 -12.67 -22.03
N THR A 16 -8.39 -12.97 -23.10
CA THR A 16 -7.84 -13.67 -24.27
C THR A 16 -7.18 -12.60 -25.14
N ALA A 17 -5.85 -12.63 -25.23
CA ALA A 17 -5.10 -11.67 -26.04
C ALA A 17 -4.41 -12.39 -27.21
N PRO A 18 -4.67 -12.01 -28.47
CA PRO A 18 -3.96 -12.57 -29.60
C PRO A 18 -2.46 -12.26 -29.52
N ALA A 19 -1.61 -13.16 -30.01
CA ALA A 19 -0.15 -13.03 -29.91
C ALA A 19 0.43 -11.85 -30.72
N GLN A 20 -0.27 -11.38 -31.76
CA GLN A 20 0.15 -10.19 -32.52
C GLN A 20 -0.17 -8.91 -31.74
N GLY A 21 0.87 -8.11 -31.48
CA GLY A 21 0.72 -6.82 -30.78
C GLY A 21 0.53 -6.95 -29.26
N TRP A 22 0.70 -8.14 -28.68
CA TRP A 22 0.67 -8.32 -27.23
C TRP A 22 1.89 -7.65 -26.58
N GLN A 23 1.63 -6.83 -25.57
CA GLN A 23 2.64 -6.25 -24.71
C GLN A 23 2.50 -6.84 -23.31
N ALA A 24 3.60 -7.36 -22.77
CA ALA A 24 3.63 -7.88 -21.41
C ALA A 24 3.26 -6.77 -20.41
N PRO A 25 2.29 -7.01 -19.50
CA PRO A 25 1.83 -6.00 -18.56
C PRO A 25 2.86 -5.65 -17.48
N SER A 26 3.82 -6.54 -17.20
CA SER A 26 4.93 -6.24 -16.29
C SER A 26 6.20 -7.02 -16.65
N ALA A 27 7.27 -6.80 -15.88
CA ALA A 27 8.50 -7.58 -15.97
C ALA A 27 8.29 -9.08 -15.69
N VAL A 28 7.34 -9.46 -14.84
CA VAL A 28 7.04 -10.86 -14.52
C VAL A 28 6.50 -11.58 -15.76
N GLU A 29 5.44 -11.05 -16.37
CA GLU A 29 4.84 -11.65 -17.57
C GLU A 29 5.79 -11.60 -18.77
N ARG A 30 6.64 -10.57 -18.85
CA ARG A 30 7.69 -10.50 -19.87
C ARG A 30 8.69 -11.65 -19.70
N GLY A 31 9.18 -11.87 -18.49
CA GLY A 31 10.07 -12.97 -18.16
C GLY A 31 9.46 -14.33 -18.49
N LEU A 32 8.18 -14.55 -18.11
CA LEU A 32 7.45 -15.78 -18.41
C LEU A 32 7.31 -16.00 -19.91
N TYR A 33 6.93 -14.96 -20.66
CA TYR A 33 6.84 -15.02 -22.12
C TYR A 33 8.19 -15.37 -22.76
N GLU A 34 9.26 -14.68 -22.37
CA GLU A 34 10.59 -14.89 -22.93
C GLU A 34 11.15 -16.28 -22.61
N ALA A 35 11.00 -16.75 -21.37
CA ALA A 35 11.41 -18.09 -20.97
C ALA A 35 10.67 -19.17 -21.79
N LYS A 36 9.35 -19.01 -21.95
CA LYS A 36 8.52 -19.91 -22.76
C LYS A 36 8.93 -19.91 -24.23
N VAL A 37 9.14 -18.73 -24.84
CA VAL A 37 9.55 -18.62 -26.26
C VAL A 37 10.91 -19.27 -26.50
N ARG A 38 11.83 -19.20 -25.53
CA ARG A 38 13.14 -19.87 -25.60
C ARG A 38 13.09 -21.37 -25.26
N GLY A 39 11.96 -21.89 -24.78
CA GLY A 39 11.84 -23.25 -24.26
C GLY A 39 12.58 -23.48 -22.94
N ASP A 40 12.94 -22.42 -22.23
CA ASP A 40 13.66 -22.45 -20.95
C ASP A 40 12.68 -22.68 -19.79
N TRP A 41 12.22 -23.91 -19.65
CA TRP A 41 11.27 -24.30 -18.61
C TRP A 41 11.81 -24.16 -17.19
N PRO A 42 13.07 -24.48 -16.86
CA PRO A 42 13.61 -24.21 -15.53
C PRO A 42 13.47 -22.73 -15.12
N ALA A 43 13.82 -21.80 -16.00
CA ALA A 43 13.64 -20.37 -15.73
C ALA A 43 12.16 -19.99 -15.62
N TYR A 44 11.28 -20.61 -16.42
CA TYR A 44 9.83 -20.41 -16.32
C TYR A 44 9.31 -20.84 -14.93
N TYR A 45 9.71 -22.02 -14.44
CA TYR A 45 9.33 -22.49 -13.10
C TYR A 45 9.88 -21.59 -11.99
N ASP A 46 11.13 -21.11 -12.10
CA ASP A 46 11.70 -20.15 -11.15
C ASP A 46 10.90 -18.85 -11.08
N LEU A 47 10.44 -18.35 -12.23
CA LEU A 47 9.61 -17.15 -12.30
C LEU A 47 8.22 -17.36 -11.70
N VAL A 48 7.58 -18.51 -11.98
CA VAL A 48 6.29 -18.87 -11.37
C VAL A 48 6.42 -19.06 -9.86
N ALA A 49 7.49 -19.71 -9.39
CA ALA A 49 7.73 -19.94 -7.96
C ALA A 49 7.95 -18.65 -7.18
N ARG A 50 8.54 -17.62 -7.82
CA ARG A 50 8.72 -16.28 -7.23
C ARG A 50 7.49 -15.40 -7.34
N ALA A 51 6.52 -15.71 -8.20
CA ALA A 51 5.36 -14.87 -8.41
C ALA A 51 4.25 -15.11 -7.38
N ASP A 52 3.49 -14.06 -7.09
CA ASP A 52 2.17 -14.18 -6.47
C ASP A 52 1.19 -14.80 -7.48
N LEU A 53 0.57 -15.92 -7.11
CA LEU A 53 -0.37 -16.67 -7.94
C LEU A 53 -1.79 -16.52 -7.41
N TYR A 54 -2.63 -15.90 -8.23
CA TYR A 54 -4.00 -15.56 -7.88
C TYR A 54 -4.97 -16.59 -8.44
N MET A 55 -5.70 -17.24 -7.53
CA MET A 55 -6.75 -18.20 -7.86
C MET A 55 -8.11 -17.57 -7.63
N MET A 56 -8.95 -17.65 -8.66
CA MET A 56 -10.35 -17.24 -8.61
C MET A 56 -11.12 -18.05 -7.57
N GLN A 57 -12.01 -17.41 -6.82
CA GLN A 57 -12.93 -18.00 -5.88
C GLN A 57 -14.30 -17.33 -5.98
N SER A 58 -15.36 -18.06 -5.63
CA SER A 58 -16.63 -17.42 -5.28
C SER A 58 -16.48 -16.65 -3.97
N ARG A 59 -16.88 -15.38 -3.97
CA ARG A 59 -16.90 -14.52 -2.78
C ARG A 59 -17.74 -15.14 -1.66
N ALA A 60 -18.94 -15.60 -2.00
CA ALA A 60 -19.86 -16.20 -1.02
C ALA A 60 -19.21 -17.42 -0.34
N TYR A 61 -18.47 -18.23 -1.10
CA TYR A 61 -17.75 -19.36 -0.53
C TYR A 61 -16.62 -18.92 0.42
N VAL A 62 -15.79 -17.95 -0.01
CA VAL A 62 -14.66 -17.45 0.81
C VAL A 62 -15.15 -16.81 2.11
N ASP A 63 -16.23 -16.04 2.04
CA ASP A 63 -16.83 -15.39 3.21
C ASP A 63 -17.46 -16.42 4.16
N ALA A 64 -18.11 -17.46 3.65
CA ALA A 64 -18.74 -18.51 4.46
C ALA A 64 -17.75 -19.55 5.02
N ASN A 65 -16.54 -19.67 4.44
CA ASN A 65 -15.56 -20.69 4.81
C ASN A 65 -14.18 -20.08 5.10
N PRO A 66 -14.02 -19.27 6.16
CA PRO A 66 -12.74 -18.68 6.52
C PRO A 66 -11.70 -19.78 6.77
N GLY A 67 -10.60 -19.76 6.02
CA GLY A 67 -9.57 -20.82 6.13
C GLY A 67 -9.44 -21.65 4.88
N ASN A 68 -10.55 -21.87 4.18
CA ASN A 68 -10.62 -22.83 3.11
C ASN A 68 -10.53 -22.17 1.74
N SER A 69 -10.15 -22.97 0.75
CA SER A 69 -10.01 -22.55 -0.64
C SER A 69 -10.47 -23.70 -1.50
N ARG A 70 -11.21 -23.40 -2.57
CA ARG A 70 -11.80 -24.41 -3.43
C ARG A 70 -11.18 -24.32 -4.81
N PHE A 71 -10.69 -25.44 -5.34
CA PHE A 71 -10.30 -25.46 -6.74
C PHE A 71 -11.54 -25.34 -7.62
N HIS A 72 -11.47 -24.44 -8.59
CA HIS A 72 -12.51 -24.22 -9.60
C HIS A 72 -11.93 -24.63 -10.96
N PRO A 73 -11.97 -25.93 -11.32
CA PRO A 73 -11.39 -26.39 -12.56
C PRO A 73 -12.16 -25.86 -13.77
N TYR A 74 -11.45 -25.58 -14.86
CA TYR A 74 -12.03 -25.23 -16.15
C TYR A 74 -11.59 -26.24 -17.21
N TRP A 75 -12.40 -26.44 -18.24
CA TRP A 75 -12.01 -27.27 -19.38
C TRP A 75 -11.04 -26.51 -20.28
N SER A 76 -9.84 -27.06 -20.49
CA SER A 76 -8.86 -26.49 -21.42
C SER A 76 -8.92 -27.22 -22.76
N PRO A 77 -9.23 -26.53 -23.88
CA PRO A 77 -9.19 -27.14 -25.21
C PRO A 77 -7.79 -27.62 -25.62
N GLN A 78 -6.74 -26.98 -25.08
CA GLN A 78 -5.35 -27.29 -25.42
C GLN A 78 -4.89 -28.61 -24.81
N THR A 79 -5.21 -28.84 -23.53
CA THR A 79 -4.88 -30.09 -22.83
C THR A 79 -5.95 -31.16 -22.98
N ARG A 80 -7.15 -30.79 -23.47
CA ARG A 80 -8.35 -31.64 -23.59
C ARG A 80 -8.71 -32.32 -22.26
N THR A 81 -8.56 -31.58 -21.17
CA THR A 81 -8.92 -32.04 -19.82
C THR A 81 -9.27 -30.85 -18.92
N MET A 82 -9.73 -31.13 -17.71
CA MET A 82 -9.91 -30.11 -16.67
C MET A 82 -8.55 -29.64 -16.17
N CYS A 83 -8.41 -28.33 -15.97
CA CYS A 83 -7.22 -27.67 -15.46
C CYS A 83 -7.59 -26.69 -14.35
N LEU A 84 -6.64 -26.33 -13.49
CA LEU A 84 -6.80 -25.21 -12.56
C LEU A 84 -6.12 -23.97 -13.14
N ALA A 85 -6.84 -22.85 -13.21
CA ALA A 85 -6.29 -21.57 -13.66
C ALA A 85 -5.74 -20.75 -12.50
N VAL A 86 -4.55 -20.18 -12.68
CA VAL A 86 -3.98 -19.13 -11.82
C VAL A 86 -3.46 -17.98 -12.66
N TYR A 87 -3.44 -16.79 -12.08
CA TYR A 87 -3.00 -15.56 -12.74
C TYR A 87 -1.86 -14.93 -11.97
N THR A 88 -0.88 -14.38 -12.67
CA THR A 88 0.10 -13.46 -12.06
C THR A 88 -0.51 -12.08 -11.89
N GLY A 89 0.07 -11.27 -11.00
CA GLY A 89 -0.50 -9.96 -10.64
C GLY A 89 -0.74 -9.00 -11.82
N GLY A 90 0.08 -9.05 -12.87
CA GLY A 90 -0.10 -8.20 -14.06
C GLY A 90 -1.20 -8.67 -15.01
N MET A 91 -1.69 -9.90 -14.86
CA MET A 91 -2.72 -10.51 -15.71
C MET A 91 -4.12 -10.51 -15.07
N LEU A 92 -4.25 -9.93 -13.88
CA LEU A 92 -5.53 -9.87 -13.17
C LEU A 92 -6.52 -8.93 -13.86
N PRO A 93 -7.79 -9.32 -14.00
CA PRO A 93 -8.83 -8.41 -14.47
C PRO A 93 -9.16 -7.38 -13.38
N PRO A 94 -9.81 -6.25 -13.72
CA PRO A 94 -10.33 -5.32 -12.72
C PRO A 94 -11.21 -6.02 -11.67
N PRO A 95 -11.09 -5.66 -10.38
CA PRO A 95 -11.97 -6.17 -9.33
C PRO A 95 -13.46 -5.97 -9.64
N VAL A 96 -14.22 -7.06 -9.58
CA VAL A 96 -15.70 -7.09 -9.66
C VAL A 96 -16.28 -7.69 -8.38
N ALA A 97 -17.58 -7.55 -8.14
CA ALA A 97 -18.22 -8.03 -6.91
C ALA A 97 -18.01 -9.54 -6.64
N ASP A 98 -18.10 -10.34 -7.69
CA ASP A 98 -17.81 -11.78 -7.74
C ASP A 98 -17.41 -12.10 -9.20
N PRO A 99 -16.34 -12.89 -9.45
CA PRO A 99 -15.50 -13.59 -8.49
C PRO A 99 -14.50 -12.69 -7.74
N VAL A 100 -13.90 -13.25 -6.69
CA VAL A 100 -12.73 -12.71 -5.98
C VAL A 100 -11.50 -13.55 -6.27
N TYR A 101 -10.32 -13.03 -5.94
CA TYR A 101 -9.05 -13.74 -6.13
C TYR A 101 -8.31 -13.83 -4.81
N ASN A 102 -7.90 -15.03 -4.42
CA ASN A 102 -6.99 -15.25 -3.30
C ASN A 102 -5.58 -15.52 -3.85
N CYS A 103 -4.57 -15.04 -3.13
CA CYS A 103 -3.17 -15.17 -3.52
C CYS A 103 -2.51 -16.34 -2.78
N TYR A 104 -1.72 -17.12 -3.49
CA TYR A 104 -0.90 -18.22 -3.00
C TYR A 104 0.42 -18.24 -3.78
N ASP A 105 1.36 -19.07 -3.32
CA ASP A 105 2.58 -19.38 -4.05
C ASP A 105 2.56 -20.80 -4.62
N LEU A 106 3.54 -21.10 -5.48
CA LEU A 106 3.63 -22.41 -6.14
C LEU A 106 3.89 -23.55 -5.14
N GLY A 107 4.58 -23.28 -4.02
CA GLY A 107 4.82 -24.26 -2.96
C GLY A 107 3.52 -24.68 -2.28
N TRP A 108 2.66 -23.71 -1.95
CA TRP A 108 1.32 -23.97 -1.42
C TRP A 108 0.50 -24.87 -2.35
N PHE A 109 0.52 -24.62 -3.67
CA PHE A 109 -0.18 -25.48 -4.62
C PHE A 109 0.38 -26.90 -4.65
N ALA A 110 1.69 -27.09 -4.51
CA ALA A 110 2.28 -28.43 -4.48
C ALA A 110 1.76 -29.25 -3.27
N ASP A 111 1.57 -28.59 -2.13
CA ASP A 111 1.08 -29.20 -0.88
C ASP A 111 -0.43 -29.42 -0.88
N ALA A 112 -1.19 -28.44 -1.38
CA ALA A 112 -2.65 -28.47 -1.36
C ALA A 112 -3.26 -29.40 -2.42
N TRP A 113 -2.49 -29.85 -3.41
CA TRP A 113 -3.00 -30.69 -4.50
C TRP A 113 -3.23 -32.15 -4.10
N HIS A 114 -4.40 -32.67 -4.41
CA HIS A 114 -4.79 -34.06 -4.21
C HIS A 114 -4.90 -34.85 -5.53
N GLN A 115 -4.92 -36.18 -5.44
CA GLN A 115 -4.96 -37.07 -6.61
C GLN A 115 -6.19 -36.90 -7.51
N ASN A 116 -7.29 -36.35 -6.97
CA ASN A 116 -8.54 -36.14 -7.69
C ASN A 116 -8.67 -34.72 -8.26
N ASP A 117 -7.69 -33.86 -7.97
CA ASP A 117 -7.64 -32.50 -8.52
C ASP A 117 -7.16 -32.53 -9.98
N PRO A 118 -7.34 -31.43 -10.73
CA PRO A 118 -6.97 -31.37 -12.13
C PRO A 118 -5.51 -31.80 -12.39
N PRO A 119 -5.21 -32.48 -13.50
CA PRO A 119 -3.85 -32.92 -13.82
C PRO A 119 -2.86 -31.78 -14.15
N TYR A 120 -3.34 -30.54 -14.31
CA TYR A 120 -2.51 -29.39 -14.67
C TYR A 120 -2.90 -28.12 -13.90
N LEU A 121 -1.87 -27.37 -13.49
CA LEU A 121 -1.96 -25.95 -13.15
C LEU A 121 -1.62 -25.14 -14.40
N VAL A 122 -2.50 -24.23 -14.80
CA VAL A 122 -2.30 -23.37 -15.96
C VAL A 122 -2.12 -21.93 -15.50
N VAL A 123 -0.92 -21.39 -15.74
CA VAL A 123 -0.55 -20.01 -15.42
C VAL A 123 -0.94 -19.11 -16.58
N ASN A 124 -1.70 -18.05 -16.31
CA ASN A 124 -2.15 -17.04 -17.28
C ASN A 124 -2.80 -17.65 -18.54
N PRO A 125 -3.87 -18.44 -18.39
CA PRO A 125 -4.50 -19.13 -19.50
C PRO A 125 -4.95 -18.19 -20.62
N GLY A 126 -4.76 -18.61 -21.88
CA GLY A 126 -5.12 -17.84 -23.07
C GLY A 126 -4.21 -16.66 -23.39
N SER A 127 -3.10 -16.47 -22.66
CA SER A 127 -2.11 -15.43 -22.93
C SER A 127 -0.88 -15.97 -23.67
N PRO A 128 -0.09 -15.11 -24.34
CA PRO A 128 1.19 -15.55 -24.92
C PRO A 128 2.15 -16.15 -23.91
N CYS A 129 2.13 -15.69 -22.65
CA CYS A 129 2.94 -16.22 -21.55
C CYS A 129 2.34 -17.45 -20.86
N GLU A 130 1.25 -18.06 -21.38
CA GLU A 130 0.59 -19.20 -20.75
C GLU A 130 1.54 -20.38 -20.50
N GLY A 131 1.55 -20.92 -19.28
CA GLY A 131 2.33 -22.12 -18.94
C GLY A 131 1.43 -23.22 -18.41
N ILE A 132 1.64 -24.44 -18.90
CA ILE A 132 0.89 -25.63 -18.48
C ILE A 132 1.82 -26.51 -17.65
N LEU A 133 1.57 -26.56 -16.35
CA LEU A 133 2.44 -27.22 -15.37
C LEU A 133 1.77 -28.54 -14.94
N PRO A 134 2.41 -29.72 -15.14
CA PRO A 134 1.86 -30.99 -14.68
C PRO A 134 1.75 -31.06 -13.16
N ALA A 135 0.61 -31.53 -12.66
CA ALA A 135 0.30 -31.66 -11.23
C ALA A 135 0.39 -33.10 -10.69
N GLY A 136 0.90 -34.02 -11.50
CA GLY A 136 1.25 -35.38 -11.03
C GLY A 136 2.37 -35.36 -9.98
N PRO A 137 2.67 -36.49 -9.32
CA PRO A 137 3.66 -36.54 -8.23
C PRO A 137 5.04 -35.95 -8.60
N GLU A 138 5.57 -36.27 -9.78
CA GLU A 138 6.85 -35.71 -10.25
C GLU A 138 6.76 -34.21 -10.55
N GLY A 139 5.65 -33.76 -11.14
CA GLY A 139 5.41 -32.34 -11.43
C GLY A 139 5.33 -31.51 -10.16
N ARG A 140 4.63 -31.99 -9.13
CA ARG A 140 4.57 -31.31 -7.82
C ARG A 140 5.90 -31.34 -7.07
N ALA A 141 6.69 -32.41 -7.20
CA ALA A 141 8.05 -32.42 -6.67
C ALA A 141 8.95 -31.38 -7.37
N LEU A 142 8.75 -31.15 -8.67
CA LEU A 142 9.41 -30.07 -9.40
C LEU A 142 8.96 -28.69 -8.89
N TRP A 143 7.65 -28.49 -8.68
CA TRP A 143 7.13 -27.24 -8.11
C TRP A 143 7.77 -26.93 -6.76
N GLN A 144 7.80 -27.89 -5.83
CA GLN A 144 8.46 -27.71 -4.54
C GLN A 144 9.95 -27.39 -4.67
N ARG A 145 10.66 -28.03 -5.61
CA ARG A 145 12.09 -27.76 -5.82
C ARG A 145 12.35 -26.30 -6.20
N HIS A 146 11.52 -25.74 -7.08
CA HIS A 146 11.65 -24.34 -7.51
C HIS A 146 11.15 -23.35 -6.45
N SER A 147 10.18 -23.74 -5.62
CA SER A 147 9.69 -22.92 -4.50
C SER A 147 10.61 -22.93 -3.28
N ALA A 148 11.35 -24.01 -3.03
CA ALA A 148 12.21 -24.17 -1.85
C ALA A 148 13.23 -23.03 -1.62
N PRO A 149 13.92 -22.47 -2.65
CA PRO A 149 14.83 -21.35 -2.45
C PRO A 149 14.14 -19.98 -2.37
N VAL A 150 12.81 -19.90 -2.52
CA VAL A 150 12.06 -18.64 -2.50
C VAL A 150 11.66 -18.32 -1.06
N GLU A 151 12.41 -17.44 -0.40
CA GLU A 151 12.08 -17.00 0.96
C GLU A 151 10.75 -16.24 1.02
N ARG A 152 10.47 -15.42 0.01
CA ARG A 152 9.26 -14.62 -0.09
C ARG A 152 8.80 -14.48 -1.54
N PRO A 153 7.67 -15.11 -1.90
CA PRO A 153 7.01 -14.90 -3.19
C PRO A 153 6.48 -13.47 -3.33
N GLY A 154 6.20 -13.09 -4.57
CA GLY A 154 5.75 -11.76 -4.97
C GLY A 154 6.88 -10.89 -5.52
N LEU A 155 6.56 -9.63 -5.77
CA LEU A 155 7.54 -8.67 -6.26
C LEU A 155 8.53 -8.28 -5.14
N VAL A 156 9.75 -7.96 -5.54
CA VAL A 156 10.80 -7.54 -4.61
C VAL A 156 10.37 -6.29 -3.85
N ARG A 157 10.49 -6.31 -2.52
CA ARG A 157 10.21 -5.17 -1.65
C ARG A 157 11.25 -4.07 -1.83
N ASP A 158 10.87 -2.85 -1.49
CA ASP A 158 11.74 -1.67 -1.55
C ASP A 158 12.29 -1.41 -2.98
N ALA A 159 11.59 -1.92 -3.99
CA ALA A 159 11.90 -1.75 -5.40
C ALA A 159 10.67 -1.23 -6.17
N VAL A 160 10.91 -0.41 -7.17
CA VAL A 160 9.83 0.17 -8.00
C VAL A 160 9.35 -0.87 -8.99
N HIS A 161 8.07 -1.21 -8.90
CA HIS A 161 7.39 -2.07 -9.88
C HIS A 161 6.27 -1.31 -10.56
N THR A 162 6.26 -1.33 -11.89
CA THR A 162 5.30 -0.59 -12.73
C THR A 162 4.56 -1.58 -13.62
N LEU A 163 3.23 -1.45 -13.68
CA LEU A 163 2.45 -2.04 -14.76
C LEU A 163 2.65 -1.22 -16.03
N GLU A 164 3.21 -1.86 -17.05
CA GLU A 164 3.36 -1.29 -18.39
C GLU A 164 1.98 -1.15 -19.07
N MET A 165 1.06 -2.08 -18.77
CA MET A 165 -0.31 -2.10 -19.27
C MET A 165 -1.30 -2.26 -18.11
N GLY A 166 -2.46 -1.60 -18.20
CA GLY A 166 -3.54 -1.73 -17.21
C GLY A 166 -3.41 -0.83 -15.97
N GLY A 167 -2.31 -0.09 -15.81
CA GLY A 167 -2.12 0.92 -14.76
C GLY A 167 -1.90 2.33 -15.33
N PRO A 168 -2.52 3.40 -14.80
CA PRO A 168 -2.29 4.76 -15.27
C PRO A 168 -0.84 5.21 -14.99
N ARG A 169 -0.19 5.79 -16.00
CA ARG A 169 1.21 6.28 -15.91
C ARG A 169 1.35 7.80 -15.98
N SER A 170 0.22 8.50 -16.12
CA SER A 170 0.14 9.96 -16.20
C SER A 170 -1.22 10.44 -15.70
N GLY A 171 -1.31 11.73 -15.39
CA GLY A 171 -2.55 12.38 -14.98
C GLY A 171 -2.90 12.21 -13.49
N PRO A 172 -4.06 12.74 -13.07
CA PRO A 172 -4.40 12.86 -11.65
C PRO A 172 -4.46 11.54 -10.89
N VAL A 173 -4.92 10.48 -11.55
CA VAL A 173 -4.99 9.13 -10.95
C VAL A 173 -3.58 8.59 -10.70
N ALA A 174 -2.68 8.69 -11.67
CA ALA A 174 -1.30 8.26 -11.50
C ALA A 174 -0.59 9.05 -10.38
N PHE A 175 -0.82 10.37 -10.32
CA PHE A 175 -0.29 11.20 -9.23
C PHE A 175 -0.82 10.75 -7.86
N GLY A 176 -2.13 10.52 -7.75
CA GLY A 176 -2.73 10.01 -6.52
C GLY A 176 -2.20 8.65 -6.09
N LEU A 177 -1.95 7.74 -7.04
CA LEU A 177 -1.32 6.44 -6.76
C LEU A 177 0.13 6.60 -6.31
N ALA A 178 0.87 7.54 -6.92
CA ALA A 178 2.24 7.87 -6.55
C ALA A 178 2.36 8.45 -5.13
N ALA A 179 1.33 9.12 -4.62
CA ALA A 179 1.26 9.53 -3.21
C ALA A 179 1.26 8.32 -2.26
N GLY A 180 0.69 7.19 -2.66
CA GLY A 180 0.71 5.92 -1.92
C GLY A 180 1.96 5.07 -2.18
N ALA A 181 2.95 5.57 -2.93
CA ALA A 181 4.07 4.74 -3.39
C ALA A 181 4.97 4.24 -2.26
N HIS A 182 5.10 5.00 -1.15
CA HIS A 182 5.81 4.55 0.06
C HIS A 182 5.33 3.19 0.56
N ILE A 183 4.02 2.96 0.54
CA ILE A 183 3.41 1.71 1.02
C ILE A 183 3.60 0.60 -0.02
N ASN A 184 3.37 0.92 -1.29
CA ASN A 184 3.36 -0.08 -2.34
C ASN A 184 4.77 -0.58 -2.68
N VAL A 185 5.75 0.32 -2.77
CA VAL A 185 7.15 -0.06 -2.99
C VAL A 185 7.70 -0.86 -1.82
N ARG A 186 7.48 -0.41 -0.57
CA ARG A 186 7.89 -1.16 0.63
C ARG A 186 7.34 -2.58 0.67
N ASN A 187 6.12 -2.79 0.18
CA ASN A 187 5.45 -4.09 0.23
C ASN A 187 5.62 -4.95 -1.02
N GLY A 188 6.34 -4.48 -2.05
CA GLY A 188 6.50 -5.23 -3.30
C GLY A 188 5.20 -5.28 -4.09
N HIS A 189 4.58 -4.13 -4.32
CA HIS A 189 3.37 -4.00 -5.13
C HIS A 189 3.56 -3.00 -6.24
N TYR A 190 2.84 -3.18 -7.34
CA TYR A 190 2.79 -2.20 -8.41
C TYR A 190 2.30 -0.85 -7.87
N TRP A 191 3.07 0.21 -8.10
CA TRP A 191 2.69 1.54 -7.62
C TRP A 191 1.44 2.05 -8.34
N ASN A 192 1.27 1.71 -9.63
CA ASN A 192 0.18 2.19 -10.50
C ASN A 192 -1.01 1.23 -10.67
N ALA A 193 -1.13 0.18 -9.87
CA ALA A 193 -2.29 -0.71 -9.95
C ALA A 193 -3.54 -0.10 -9.28
N LEU A 194 -4.36 0.64 -10.04
CA LEU A 194 -5.67 1.11 -9.56
C LEU A 194 -6.65 -0.06 -9.38
N ALA A 195 -6.65 -0.99 -10.33
CA ALA A 195 -7.39 -2.26 -10.31
C ALA A 195 -6.77 -3.27 -9.32
N TYR A 196 -6.65 -2.86 -8.07
CA TYR A 196 -5.84 -3.52 -7.06
C TYR A 196 -6.52 -4.77 -6.47
N HIS A 197 -5.80 -5.90 -6.46
CA HIS A 197 -6.19 -7.10 -5.71
C HIS A 197 -5.31 -7.35 -4.47
N GLY A 198 -4.23 -6.58 -4.31
CA GLY A 198 -3.27 -6.72 -3.22
C GLY A 198 -2.78 -8.14 -3.01
N SER A 199 -2.71 -8.58 -1.77
CA SER A 199 -2.33 -9.95 -1.40
C SER A 199 -3.51 -10.94 -1.50
N GLY A 200 -4.54 -10.61 -2.27
CA GLY A 200 -5.77 -11.38 -2.44
C GLY A 200 -6.88 -11.01 -1.44
N TYR A 201 -8.13 -11.17 -1.87
CA TYR A 201 -9.34 -10.72 -1.16
C TYR A 201 -9.37 -11.11 0.32
N ARG A 202 -9.11 -12.38 0.64
CA ARG A 202 -9.12 -12.85 2.04
C ARG A 202 -8.03 -12.20 2.89
N SER A 203 -6.84 -12.00 2.34
CA SER A 203 -5.71 -11.41 3.05
C SER A 203 -5.96 -9.93 3.30
N GLU A 204 -6.47 -9.22 2.29
CA GLU A 204 -6.79 -7.79 2.36
C GLU A 204 -7.89 -7.52 3.40
N LYS A 205 -9.00 -8.28 3.39
CA LYS A 205 -10.05 -8.18 4.42
C LYS A 205 -9.50 -8.35 5.83
N ARG A 206 -8.72 -9.41 6.05
CA ARG A 206 -8.14 -9.71 7.37
C ARG A 206 -7.17 -8.62 7.83
N THR A 207 -6.40 -8.07 6.90
CA THR A 207 -5.42 -7.02 7.19
C THR A 207 -6.12 -5.71 7.54
N LEU A 208 -7.17 -5.33 6.79
CA LEU A 208 -8.00 -4.17 7.11
C LEU A 208 -8.70 -4.31 8.46
N GLU A 209 -9.32 -5.45 8.73
CA GLU A 209 -9.99 -5.69 10.01
C GLU A 209 -9.00 -5.61 11.17
N ARG A 210 -7.86 -6.32 11.07
CA ARG A 210 -6.87 -6.43 12.16
C ARG A 210 -6.15 -5.12 12.46
N TRP A 211 -5.73 -4.39 11.42
CA TRP A 211 -4.84 -3.25 11.59
C TRP A 211 -5.54 -1.90 11.52
N TRP A 212 -6.74 -1.86 10.94
CA TRP A 212 -7.50 -0.62 10.73
C TRP A 212 -8.89 -0.65 11.39
N GLY A 213 -9.35 -1.81 11.87
CA GLY A 213 -10.72 -1.96 12.35
C GLY A 213 -11.77 -1.80 11.24
N VAL A 214 -11.36 -1.94 9.98
CA VAL A 214 -12.23 -1.73 8.81
C VAL A 214 -12.75 -3.08 8.33
N SER A 215 -14.04 -3.31 8.50
CA SER A 215 -14.71 -4.57 8.15
C SER A 215 -15.92 -4.38 7.22
N THR A 216 -16.50 -3.19 7.25
CA THR A 216 -17.69 -2.80 6.48
C THR A 216 -17.39 -1.65 5.52
N ARG A 217 -18.36 -1.35 4.66
CA ARG A 217 -18.27 -0.21 3.73
C ARG A 217 -18.28 1.11 4.48
N GLU A 218 -19.08 1.19 5.53
CA GLU A 218 -19.22 2.35 6.40
C GLU A 218 -17.89 2.62 7.11
N ASP A 219 -17.27 1.59 7.71
CA ASP A 219 -15.94 1.72 8.33
C ASP A 219 -14.90 2.25 7.34
N TRP A 220 -14.95 1.77 6.09
CA TRP A 220 -14.04 2.22 5.04
C TRP A 220 -14.27 3.69 4.66
N GLN A 221 -15.54 4.11 4.52
CA GLN A 221 -15.87 5.51 4.21
C GLN A 221 -15.39 6.45 5.32
N ASP A 222 -15.62 6.09 6.57
CA ASP A 222 -15.19 6.87 7.73
C ASP A 222 -13.67 6.94 7.83
N MET A 223 -12.97 5.82 7.68
CA MET A 223 -11.51 5.79 7.71
C MET A 223 -10.89 6.54 6.53
N GLN A 224 -11.47 6.43 5.33
CA GLN A 224 -11.02 7.17 4.15
C GLN A 224 -11.18 8.68 4.37
N ALA A 225 -12.32 9.13 4.90
CA ALA A 225 -12.57 10.53 5.21
C ALA A 225 -11.65 11.05 6.32
N LEU A 226 -11.39 10.24 7.35
CA LEU A 226 -10.46 10.55 8.43
C LEU A 226 -9.04 10.77 7.89
N LEU A 227 -8.55 9.90 7.01
CA LEU A 227 -7.22 10.05 6.41
C LEU A 227 -7.16 11.26 5.45
N LEU A 228 -8.21 11.51 4.66
CA LEU A 228 -8.26 12.69 3.77
C LEU A 228 -8.31 14.01 4.55
N SER A 229 -8.84 14.02 5.76
CA SER A 229 -8.84 15.18 6.66
C SER A 229 -7.59 15.28 7.55
N ALA A 230 -6.61 14.39 7.36
CA ALA A 230 -5.44 14.23 8.22
C ALA A 230 -5.75 14.03 9.71
N GLY A 231 -6.90 13.41 10.02
CA GLY A 231 -7.40 13.24 11.37
C GLY A 231 -6.71 12.13 12.20
N MET A 232 -5.85 11.30 11.59
CA MET A 232 -5.03 10.31 12.33
C MET A 232 -3.71 10.90 12.81
N VAL A 233 -3.29 12.06 12.30
CA VAL A 233 -2.13 12.78 12.80
C VAL A 233 -2.44 13.48 14.13
N SER A 234 -1.52 13.39 15.09
CA SER A 234 -1.67 14.08 16.36
C SER A 234 -1.69 15.61 16.17
N SER A 235 -2.74 16.26 16.68
CA SER A 235 -2.86 17.72 16.68
C SER A 235 -1.71 18.42 17.40
N VAL A 236 -1.06 17.75 18.36
CA VAL A 236 0.13 18.27 19.06
C VAL A 236 1.36 18.27 18.16
N TRP A 237 1.50 17.27 17.27
CA TRP A 237 2.59 17.23 16.28
C TRP A 237 2.43 18.37 15.28
N GLU A 238 1.24 18.52 14.70
CA GLU A 238 0.95 19.62 13.78
C GLU A 238 1.07 20.98 14.46
N PHE A 239 0.64 21.11 15.71
CA PHE A 239 0.81 22.35 16.47
C PHE A 239 2.27 22.81 16.52
N VAL A 240 3.20 21.93 16.92
CA VAL A 240 4.61 22.34 17.06
C VAL A 240 5.25 22.62 15.71
N LEU A 241 4.95 21.83 14.67
CA LEU A 241 5.49 22.00 13.32
C LEU A 241 4.98 23.30 12.66
N ARG A 242 3.67 23.56 12.75
CA ARG A 242 3.07 24.79 12.22
C ARG A 242 3.53 26.03 12.96
N LEU A 243 3.75 25.94 14.27
CA LEU A 243 4.35 27.03 15.05
C LEU A 243 5.76 27.36 14.51
N ARG A 244 6.61 26.34 14.32
CA ARG A 244 7.96 26.56 13.75
C ARG A 244 7.89 27.15 12.34
N ARG A 245 6.97 26.68 11.50
CA ARG A 245 6.76 27.23 10.16
C ARG A 245 6.40 28.72 10.22
N SER A 246 5.50 29.13 11.11
CA SER A 246 5.15 30.54 11.30
C SER A 246 6.38 31.35 11.72
N MET A 247 7.10 30.88 12.73
CA MET A 247 8.33 31.53 13.20
C MET A 247 9.36 31.69 12.08
N ALA A 248 9.58 30.65 11.27
CA ALA A 248 10.55 30.70 10.16
C ALA A 248 10.16 31.74 9.09
N LEU A 249 8.86 31.94 8.85
CA LEU A 249 8.35 32.98 7.94
C LEU A 249 8.55 34.38 8.53
N ASP A 250 8.32 34.56 9.83
CA ASP A 250 8.45 35.84 10.52
C ASP A 250 9.92 36.29 10.63
N PHE A 251 10.84 35.35 10.87
CA PHE A 251 12.28 35.62 11.04
C PHE A 251 13.10 35.49 9.75
N ALA A 252 12.49 35.06 8.64
CA ALA A 252 13.15 34.79 7.35
C ALA A 252 14.40 33.89 7.47
N GLY A 253 14.36 32.86 8.32
CA GLY A 253 15.52 32.03 8.61
C GLY A 253 15.24 30.78 9.45
N PRO A 254 16.27 29.94 9.69
CA PRO A 254 16.13 28.74 10.50
C PRO A 254 15.81 29.10 11.95
N VAL A 255 14.87 28.36 12.54
CA VAL A 255 14.47 28.51 13.93
C VAL A 255 15.30 27.56 14.80
N ASP A 256 16.03 28.14 15.76
CA ASP A 256 16.76 27.39 16.78
C ASP A 256 15.83 26.56 17.67
N VAL A 257 16.31 25.39 18.13
CA VAL A 257 15.50 24.42 18.87
C VAL A 257 15.05 24.97 20.22
N ASP A 258 15.91 25.72 20.94
CA ASP A 258 15.55 26.26 22.24
C ASP A 258 14.60 27.45 22.10
N HIS A 259 14.78 28.25 21.06
CA HIS A 259 13.80 29.29 20.72
C HIS A 259 12.42 28.69 20.37
N TRP A 260 12.39 27.60 19.61
CA TRP A 260 11.15 26.87 19.29
C TRP A 260 10.48 26.31 20.54
N ARG A 261 11.25 25.68 21.44
CA ARG A 261 10.75 25.19 22.74
C ARG A 261 10.13 26.29 23.59
N GLN A 262 10.80 27.43 23.68
CA GLN A 262 10.31 28.56 24.47
C GLN A 262 9.02 29.14 23.87
N ALA A 263 8.97 29.32 22.55
CA ALA A 263 7.79 29.80 21.85
C ALA A 263 6.60 28.86 22.07
N ALA A 264 6.81 27.55 21.92
CA ALA A 264 5.76 26.56 22.12
C ALA A 264 5.23 26.55 23.56
N ALA A 265 6.14 26.61 24.54
CA ALA A 265 5.79 26.67 25.95
C ALA A 265 4.98 27.95 26.28
N ASN A 266 5.35 29.10 25.72
CA ASN A 266 4.61 30.35 25.88
C ASN A 266 3.20 30.26 25.28
N VAL A 267 3.05 29.66 24.10
CA VAL A 267 1.74 29.48 23.47
C VAL A 267 0.85 28.54 24.28
N VAL A 268 1.39 27.44 24.82
CA VAL A 268 0.64 26.52 25.70
C VAL A 268 0.16 27.25 26.95
N ARG A 269 1.02 28.03 27.62
CA ARG A 269 0.64 28.82 28.80
C ARG A 269 -0.47 29.82 28.49
N ARG A 270 -0.32 30.63 27.44
CA ARG A 270 -1.33 31.61 27.01
C ARG A 270 -2.66 30.96 26.63
N ARG A 271 -2.65 29.81 25.96
CA ARG A 271 -3.88 29.08 25.60
C ARG A 271 -4.59 28.55 26.84
N THR A 272 -3.85 28.08 27.83
CA THR A 272 -4.43 27.61 29.10
C THR A 272 -5.00 28.78 29.90
N GLU A 273 -4.31 29.91 29.96
CA GLU A 273 -4.81 31.16 30.57
C GLU A 273 -6.11 31.61 29.89
N ALA A 274 -6.13 31.71 28.56
CA ALA A 274 -7.33 32.09 27.81
C ALA A 274 -8.48 31.07 27.96
N ALA A 275 -8.19 29.77 28.07
CA ALA A 275 -9.22 28.75 28.28
C ALA A 275 -9.80 28.76 29.70
N ALA A 276 -9.12 29.38 30.67
CA ALA A 276 -9.64 29.59 32.01
C ALA A 276 -10.60 30.79 32.10
N GLU A 277 -10.60 31.67 31.10
CA GLU A 277 -11.52 32.81 31.03
C GLU A 277 -12.93 32.35 30.59
N PRO A 278 -14.01 32.84 31.24
CA PRO A 278 -15.37 32.59 30.77
C PRO A 278 -15.60 33.24 29.40
N SER A 279 -16.13 32.47 28.45
CA SER A 279 -16.46 32.99 27.11
C SER A 279 -17.97 33.07 26.90
N LEU A 280 -18.43 34.19 26.34
CA LEU A 280 -19.80 34.34 25.87
C LEU A 280 -19.91 33.88 24.41
N SER A 281 -20.81 32.94 24.13
CA SER A 281 -21.13 32.47 22.78
C SER A 281 -22.64 32.61 22.51
N ALA A 282 -23.07 32.35 21.27
CA ALA A 282 -24.49 32.37 20.89
C ALA A 282 -25.35 31.39 21.73
N ASP A 283 -24.72 30.35 22.29
CA ASP A 283 -25.36 29.33 23.13
C ASP A 283 -25.29 29.64 24.64
N GLY A 284 -24.75 30.81 25.03
CA GLY A 284 -24.67 31.28 26.42
C GLY A 284 -23.24 31.38 26.98
N VAL A 285 -23.12 31.41 28.31
CA VAL A 285 -21.84 31.50 29.03
C VAL A 285 -21.23 30.11 29.18
N THR A 286 -20.09 29.88 28.54
CA THR A 286 -19.27 28.69 28.79
C THR A 286 -18.30 28.99 29.93
N GLN A 287 -18.36 28.22 31.02
CA GLN A 287 -17.36 28.35 32.09
C GLN A 287 -15.99 27.94 31.57
N GLY A 288 -14.96 28.71 31.92
CA GLY A 288 -13.59 28.41 31.60
C GLY A 288 -13.14 27.10 32.25
N ARG A 289 -12.25 26.37 31.56
CA ARG A 289 -11.67 25.12 32.06
C ARG A 289 -10.40 25.45 32.84
N THR A 290 -10.44 25.28 34.15
CA THR A 290 -9.25 25.41 35.00
C THR A 290 -8.36 24.17 34.89
N VAL A 291 -7.06 24.39 34.70
CA VAL A 291 -6.02 23.35 34.65
C VAL A 291 -5.07 23.58 35.81
N THR A 292 -4.64 22.52 36.50
CA THR A 292 -3.70 22.66 37.62
C THR A 292 -2.31 23.07 37.12
N ALA A 293 -1.52 23.72 37.98
CA ALA A 293 -0.14 24.10 37.65
C ALA A 293 0.72 22.87 37.25
N ALA A 294 0.51 21.73 37.89
CA ALA A 294 1.21 20.49 37.59
C ALA A 294 0.84 19.93 36.19
N GLU A 295 -0.43 19.97 35.82
CA GLU A 295 -0.88 19.55 34.48
C GLU A 295 -0.35 20.49 33.38
N LEU A 296 -0.35 21.80 33.64
CA LEU A 296 0.22 22.79 32.71
C LEU A 296 1.71 22.54 32.47
N GLU A 297 2.48 22.34 33.55
CA GLU A 297 3.91 22.08 33.43
C GLU A 297 4.19 20.73 32.75
N GLY A 298 3.33 19.73 32.98
CA GLY A 298 3.36 18.46 32.25
C GLY A 298 3.13 18.63 30.75
N GLN A 299 2.14 19.45 30.35
CA GLN A 299 1.88 19.75 28.93
C GLN A 299 3.06 20.48 28.28
N VAL A 300 3.62 21.49 28.95
CA VAL A 300 4.81 22.22 28.48
C VAL A 300 5.98 21.26 28.29
N THR A 301 6.28 20.44 29.31
CA THR A 301 7.36 19.45 29.27
C THR A 301 7.17 18.47 28.10
N GLY A 302 5.94 17.97 27.90
CA GLY A 302 5.62 17.06 26.81
C GLY A 302 5.88 17.67 25.42
N VAL A 303 5.44 18.92 25.21
CA VAL A 303 5.66 19.66 23.96
C VAL A 303 7.15 19.90 23.72
N GLN A 304 7.92 20.29 24.74
CA GLN A 304 9.36 20.53 24.61
C GLN A 304 10.15 19.24 24.32
N ARG A 305 9.74 18.11 24.90
CA ARG A 305 10.30 16.77 24.59
C ARG A 305 10.03 16.38 23.14
N LEU A 306 8.79 16.55 22.67
CA LEU A 306 8.41 16.30 21.28
C LEU A 306 9.24 17.13 20.29
N ILE A 307 9.43 18.42 20.56
CA ILE A 307 10.29 19.30 19.75
C ILE A 307 11.71 18.74 19.67
N GLY A 308 12.29 18.32 20.80
CA GLY A 308 13.61 17.70 20.82
C GLY A 308 13.67 16.43 19.97
N ARG A 309 12.63 15.60 20.02
CA ARG A 309 12.50 14.39 19.22
C ARG A 309 12.44 14.67 17.73
N ILE A 310 11.60 15.62 17.32
CA ILE A 310 11.52 16.04 15.90
C ILE A 310 12.88 16.56 15.43
N ALA A 311 13.55 17.40 16.21
CA ALA A 311 14.85 17.95 15.85
C ALA A 311 15.92 16.85 15.62
N ARG A 312 15.90 15.78 16.42
CA ARG A 312 16.80 14.62 16.25
C ARG A 312 16.50 13.84 14.98
N TYR A 313 15.23 13.57 14.67
CA TYR A 313 14.85 12.95 13.39
C TYR A 313 15.30 13.80 12.21
N GLU A 314 15.04 15.11 12.23
CA GLU A 314 15.46 15.98 11.14
C GLU A 314 16.98 16.07 11.00
N ALA A 315 17.72 16.03 12.11
CA ALA A 315 19.18 15.95 12.07
C ALA A 315 19.64 14.66 11.37
N ARG A 316 19.01 13.54 11.70
CA ARG A 316 19.27 12.27 11.02
C ARG A 316 18.88 12.31 9.54
N PHE A 317 17.73 12.89 9.21
CA PHE A 317 17.27 13.03 7.82
C PHE A 317 18.25 13.85 6.99
N ARG A 318 18.82 14.93 7.55
CA ARG A 318 19.88 15.69 6.88
C ARG A 318 21.15 14.86 6.69
N ALA A 319 21.56 14.11 7.71
CA ALA A 319 22.74 13.23 7.61
C ALA A 319 22.58 12.14 6.54
N ASP A 320 21.37 11.60 6.37
CA ASP A 320 21.08 10.51 5.42
C ASP A 320 20.58 10.99 4.04
N GLY A 321 20.48 12.31 3.82
CA GLY A 321 20.11 12.93 2.54
C GLY A 321 18.60 13.03 2.26
N LEU A 322 17.74 12.76 3.25
CA LEU A 322 16.28 12.91 3.19
C LEU A 322 15.83 14.36 3.20
N LEU A 323 16.61 15.23 3.84
CA LEU A 323 16.40 16.68 3.89
C LEU A 323 17.66 17.38 3.43
N PRO A 324 17.55 18.52 2.72
CA PRO A 324 18.70 19.37 2.44
C PRO A 324 19.24 20.00 3.73
N GLU A 325 20.47 20.53 3.67
CA GLU A 325 21.03 21.33 4.76
C GLU A 325 20.10 22.51 5.11
N GLY A 326 19.91 22.75 6.41
CA GLY A 326 18.93 23.73 6.91
C GLY A 326 17.45 23.38 6.68
N GLY A 327 17.16 22.30 5.95
CA GLY A 327 15.81 21.80 5.72
C GLY A 327 15.15 21.25 6.99
N PHE A 328 13.85 21.46 7.09
CA PHE A 328 13.00 20.97 8.17
C PHE A 328 11.61 20.58 7.65
N VAL A 329 10.91 19.72 8.39
CA VAL A 329 9.56 19.27 8.04
C VAL A 329 8.54 20.31 8.51
N GLN A 330 7.60 20.65 7.64
CA GLN A 330 6.60 21.70 7.91
C GLN A 330 5.26 21.17 8.42
N SER A 331 4.96 19.91 8.11
CA SER A 331 3.76 19.17 8.48
C SER A 331 4.04 17.69 8.31
N VAL A 332 3.32 16.83 9.04
CA VAL A 332 3.36 15.37 8.90
C VAL A 332 2.04 14.79 8.38
N GLU A 333 1.13 15.63 7.89
CA GLU A 333 -0.14 15.22 7.25
C GLU A 333 0.07 14.28 6.05
N ALA A 334 1.25 14.32 5.43
CA ALA A 334 1.66 13.40 4.37
C ALA A 334 1.50 11.93 4.79
N TRP A 335 1.72 11.63 6.07
CA TRP A 335 1.53 10.30 6.63
C TRP A 335 0.09 9.79 6.44
N ASP A 336 -0.90 10.67 6.60
CA ASP A 336 -2.31 10.34 6.35
C ASP A 336 -2.61 10.33 4.86
N TYR A 337 -2.18 11.33 4.10
CA TYR A 337 -2.49 11.41 2.66
C TYR A 337 -1.92 10.24 1.85
N GLY A 338 -0.69 9.81 2.15
CA GLY A 338 -0.12 8.62 1.52
C GLY A 338 -0.88 7.34 1.88
N ARG A 339 -1.35 7.23 3.13
CA ARG A 339 -2.20 6.11 3.58
C ARG A 339 -3.62 6.21 3.02
N ALA A 340 -4.15 7.40 2.75
CA ALA A 340 -5.45 7.61 2.10
C ALA A 340 -5.45 7.04 0.67
N SER A 341 -4.33 7.18 -0.06
CA SER A 341 -4.16 6.54 -1.37
C SER A 341 -4.12 5.01 -1.26
N GLY A 342 -3.44 4.48 -0.23
CA GLY A 342 -3.45 3.04 0.08
C GLY A 342 -4.83 2.50 0.48
N MET A 343 -5.53 3.19 1.38
CA MET A 343 -6.85 2.84 1.89
C MET A 343 -7.91 2.77 0.79
N ALA A 344 -7.84 3.67 -0.19
CA ALA A 344 -8.69 3.59 -1.38
C ALA A 344 -8.53 2.24 -2.09
N ARG A 345 -7.28 1.80 -2.32
CA ARG A 345 -6.98 0.52 -3.00
C ARG A 345 -7.34 -0.68 -2.13
N TRP A 346 -7.06 -0.64 -0.83
CA TRP A 346 -7.41 -1.72 0.09
C TRP A 346 -8.93 -1.92 0.17
N GLY A 347 -9.71 -0.84 0.19
CA GLY A 347 -11.17 -0.91 0.12
C GLY A 347 -11.68 -1.65 -1.12
N LEU A 348 -11.08 -1.40 -2.29
CA LEU A 348 -11.42 -2.10 -3.53
C LEU A 348 -11.07 -3.60 -3.46
N ALA A 349 -9.87 -3.91 -3.00
CA ALA A 349 -9.41 -5.30 -2.89
C ALA A 349 -10.26 -6.10 -1.90
N ALA A 350 -10.77 -5.46 -0.85
CA ALA A 350 -11.69 -6.03 0.13
C ALA A 350 -13.18 -5.97 -0.26
N ARG A 351 -13.52 -5.44 -1.44
CA ARG A 351 -14.91 -5.26 -1.94
C ARG A 351 -15.80 -4.38 -1.06
N LEU A 352 -15.20 -3.35 -0.46
CA LEU A 352 -15.88 -2.32 0.34
C LEU A 352 -16.27 -1.09 -0.51
N CYS A 353 -15.55 -0.85 -1.60
CA CYS A 353 -15.84 0.22 -2.55
C CYS A 353 -15.75 -0.23 -4.01
N SER A 354 -16.33 0.57 -4.91
CA SER A 354 -16.22 0.38 -6.35
C SER A 354 -14.90 0.92 -6.90
N LEU A 355 -14.56 0.54 -8.14
CA LEU A 355 -13.40 1.07 -8.84
C LEU A 355 -13.49 2.60 -9.04
N GLN A 356 -14.70 3.11 -9.32
CA GLN A 356 -14.93 4.54 -9.50
C GLN A 356 -14.70 5.33 -8.20
N GLU A 357 -15.17 4.83 -7.07
CA GLU A 357 -14.92 5.44 -5.76
C GLU A 357 -13.44 5.40 -5.39
N THR A 358 -12.76 4.31 -5.75
CA THR A 358 -11.31 4.17 -5.58
C THR A 358 -10.57 5.25 -6.36
N GLU A 359 -10.93 5.45 -7.62
CA GLU A 359 -10.34 6.51 -8.46
C GLU A 359 -10.54 7.90 -7.83
N ALA A 360 -11.77 8.22 -7.42
CA ALA A 360 -12.08 9.51 -6.80
C ALA A 360 -11.30 9.75 -5.49
N ALA A 361 -11.18 8.72 -4.65
CA ALA A 361 -10.44 8.78 -3.40
C ALA A 361 -8.93 8.96 -3.63
N VAL A 362 -8.36 8.24 -4.60
CA VAL A 362 -6.95 8.35 -5.00
C VAL A 362 -6.64 9.74 -5.54
N VAL A 363 -7.49 10.28 -6.42
CA VAL A 363 -7.34 11.65 -6.95
C VAL A 363 -7.44 12.69 -5.83
N SER A 364 -8.34 12.51 -4.87
CA SER A 364 -8.49 13.40 -3.72
C SER A 364 -7.24 13.40 -2.84
N ALA A 365 -6.68 12.23 -2.55
CA ALA A 365 -5.41 12.11 -1.82
C ALA A 365 -4.25 12.78 -2.58
N GLY A 366 -4.15 12.55 -3.90
CA GLY A 366 -3.16 13.20 -4.75
C GLY A 366 -3.25 14.72 -4.72
N ARG A 367 -4.47 15.28 -4.82
CA ARG A 367 -4.69 16.73 -4.74
C ARG A 367 -4.25 17.32 -3.40
N LEU A 368 -4.53 16.64 -2.29
CA LEU A 368 -4.07 17.07 -0.96
C LEU A 368 -2.54 17.08 -0.87
N VAL A 369 -1.87 16.08 -1.44
CA VAL A 369 -0.41 16.07 -1.53
C VAL A 369 0.10 17.23 -2.38
N GLN A 370 -0.48 17.45 -3.55
CA GLN A 370 -0.04 18.50 -4.46
C GLN A 370 -0.20 19.91 -3.88
N VAL A 371 -1.27 20.15 -3.11
CA VAL A 371 -1.56 21.46 -2.50
C VAL A 371 -0.68 21.74 -1.27
N ASN A 372 -0.40 20.72 -0.45
CA ASN A 372 0.27 20.92 0.84
C ASN A 372 1.80 20.75 0.80
N TYR A 373 2.34 20.16 -0.27
CA TYR A 373 3.77 19.87 -0.43
C TYR A 373 4.33 20.51 -1.70
N ARG A 374 5.66 20.58 -1.80
CA ARG A 374 6.35 21.27 -2.91
C ARG A 374 7.11 20.35 -3.87
N SER A 375 7.39 19.12 -3.44
CA SER A 375 8.08 18.11 -4.23
C SER A 375 7.87 16.72 -3.61
N TRP A 376 8.22 15.67 -4.34
CA TRP A 376 8.15 14.30 -3.85
C TRP A 376 9.11 14.07 -2.67
N GLU A 377 10.28 14.68 -2.67
CA GLU A 377 11.24 14.64 -1.56
C GLU A 377 10.64 15.30 -0.31
N ASN A 378 10.02 16.47 -0.47
CA ASN A 378 9.38 17.19 0.64
C ASN A 378 8.19 16.38 1.21
N PHE A 379 7.35 15.81 0.35
CA PHE A 379 6.29 14.89 0.74
C PHE A 379 6.84 13.65 1.46
N SER A 380 7.92 13.06 0.95
CA SER A 380 8.55 11.87 1.51
C SER A 380 9.11 12.14 2.90
N ALA A 381 9.84 13.23 3.12
CA ALA A 381 10.38 13.57 4.43
C ALA A 381 9.25 13.76 5.46
N ALA A 382 8.16 14.43 5.07
CA ALA A 382 6.97 14.59 5.91
C ALA A 382 6.29 13.24 6.26
N TYR A 383 6.12 12.37 5.26
CA TYR A 383 5.56 11.03 5.44
C TYR A 383 6.39 10.20 6.44
N ILE A 384 7.71 10.22 6.27
CA ILE A 384 8.64 9.43 7.10
C ILE A 384 8.68 9.97 8.53
N LEU A 385 8.69 11.29 8.72
CA LEU A 385 8.63 11.85 10.08
C LEU A 385 7.32 11.43 10.77
N GLY A 386 6.16 11.55 10.10
CA GLY A 386 4.88 11.12 10.66
C GLY A 386 4.88 9.63 11.05
N ARG A 387 5.46 8.76 10.21
CA ARG A 387 5.64 7.34 10.51
C ARG A 387 6.52 7.10 11.74
N CYS A 388 7.68 7.77 11.82
CA CYS A 388 8.62 7.57 12.92
C CYS A 388 8.06 8.10 14.25
N LEU A 389 7.34 9.24 14.22
CA LEU A 389 6.66 9.75 15.40
C LEU A 389 5.57 8.79 15.91
N HIS A 390 4.98 7.99 15.02
CA HIS A 390 3.94 7.04 15.38
C HIS A 390 4.50 5.70 15.91
N PHE A 391 5.61 5.19 15.37
CA PHE A 391 6.07 3.82 15.65
C PHE A 391 7.51 3.66 16.18
N ASP A 392 8.42 4.60 15.92
CA ASP A 392 9.87 4.32 16.05
C ASP A 392 10.45 4.68 17.42
N GLU A 393 9.80 5.57 18.17
CA GLU A 393 10.26 5.99 19.52
C GLU A 393 11.73 6.46 19.61
N GLU A 394 12.34 6.89 18.49
CA GLU A 394 13.74 7.37 18.37
C GLU A 394 14.80 6.27 18.40
N GLU A 395 14.41 5.02 18.15
CA GLU A 395 15.36 3.92 18.01
C GLU A 395 16.15 4.02 16.70
N PHE A 396 15.62 4.72 15.68
CA PHE A 396 16.14 4.74 14.32
C PHE A 396 16.30 3.32 13.75
N GLY A 397 15.41 2.42 14.16
CA GLY A 397 15.47 1.00 13.83
C GLY A 397 14.75 0.68 12.50
N GLU A 398 14.12 -0.49 12.44
CA GLU A 398 13.47 -0.99 11.22
C GLU A 398 12.46 0.00 10.64
N TRP A 399 11.73 0.75 11.47
CA TRP A 399 10.75 1.73 11.00
C TRP A 399 11.37 2.87 10.21
N TYR A 400 12.52 3.38 10.66
CA TYR A 400 13.28 4.40 9.95
C TYR A 400 14.05 3.83 8.75
N GLU A 401 14.82 2.75 8.94
CA GLU A 401 15.67 2.17 7.91
C GLU A 401 14.89 1.73 6.67
N THR A 402 13.75 1.05 6.87
CA THR A 402 12.89 0.65 5.75
C THR A 402 12.28 1.85 5.05
N ALA A 403 11.91 2.90 5.79
CA ALA A 403 11.36 4.12 5.19
C ALA A 403 12.41 4.87 4.36
N LEU A 404 13.66 4.92 4.83
CA LEU A 404 14.79 5.49 4.12
C LEU A 404 15.14 4.69 2.85
N ALA A 405 15.14 3.35 2.92
CA ALA A 405 15.34 2.49 1.76
C ALA A 405 14.28 2.76 0.69
N THR A 406 13.00 2.78 1.08
CA THR A 406 11.90 3.09 0.16
C THR A 406 12.02 4.50 -0.43
N HIS A 407 12.39 5.51 0.38
CA HIS A 407 12.65 6.87 -0.12
C HIS A 407 13.70 6.88 -1.22
N ARG A 408 14.85 6.22 -1.00
CA ARG A 408 15.95 6.14 -1.97
C ARG A 408 15.53 5.43 -3.25
N ALA A 409 14.76 4.36 -3.15
CA ALA A 409 14.20 3.69 -4.33
C ALA A 409 13.31 4.65 -5.13
N LEU A 410 12.40 5.37 -4.46
CA LEU A 410 11.47 6.27 -5.12
C LEU A 410 12.14 7.54 -5.68
N THR A 411 13.16 8.10 -5.04
CA THR A 411 13.83 9.31 -5.58
C THR A 411 14.97 8.98 -6.54
N GLY A 412 15.53 7.77 -6.46
CA GLY A 412 16.69 7.34 -7.24
C GLY A 412 16.39 6.54 -8.50
N ASP A 413 15.39 5.66 -8.47
CA ASP A 413 15.09 4.76 -9.60
C ASP A 413 14.51 5.56 -10.80
N PRO A 414 15.13 5.54 -12.00
CA PRO A 414 14.64 6.23 -13.18
C PRO A 414 13.21 5.88 -13.60
N ALA A 415 12.73 4.67 -13.28
CA ALA A 415 11.37 4.23 -13.55
C ALA A 415 10.37 4.60 -12.45
N SER A 416 10.83 5.25 -11.37
CA SER A 416 9.99 5.68 -10.26
C SER A 416 8.92 6.68 -10.68
N PRO A 417 7.68 6.56 -10.15
CA PRO A 417 6.65 7.57 -10.36
C PRO A 417 7.10 8.97 -9.92
N TRP A 418 7.98 9.08 -8.92
CA TRP A 418 8.45 10.38 -8.42
C TRP A 418 9.48 11.05 -9.33
N ARG A 419 10.03 10.31 -10.30
CA ARG A 419 10.91 10.84 -11.34
C ARG A 419 10.18 11.03 -12.67
N THR A 420 9.16 10.20 -12.95
CA THR A 420 8.46 10.22 -14.23
C THR A 420 7.20 11.08 -14.23
N LEU A 421 6.56 11.28 -13.06
CA LEU A 421 5.39 12.15 -12.96
C LEU A 421 5.82 13.58 -12.60
N PRO A 422 5.40 14.59 -13.38
CA PRO A 422 5.63 15.98 -13.01
C PRO A 422 4.87 16.29 -11.72
N TRP A 423 5.41 17.23 -10.93
CA TRP A 423 4.73 17.75 -9.73
C TRP A 423 3.51 18.62 -10.08
N THR A 424 3.49 19.18 -11.29
CA THR A 424 2.52 20.18 -11.77
C THR A 424 1.20 19.57 -12.21
#